data_AF-A0A2A9P9N2-F1
#
_entry.id   AF-A0A2A9P9N2-F1
#
_cell.length_a   1.000
_cell.length_b   1.000
_cell.length_c   1.000
_cell.angle_alpha   90.00
_cell.angle_beta   90.00
_cell.angle_gamma   90.00
#
_symmetry.space_group_name_H-M   'P 1'
#
loop_
_entity.id
_entity.type
_entity.pdbx_description
1 polymer ?
#
loop_
_entity_poly.entity_id
_entity_poly.type
_entity_poly.pdbx_seq_one_letter_code
_entity_poly.pdbx_strand_id
1 'polypeptide(L)'
;MHGDDDDDDDGILNIHVSDEEDDVFAKKADRTVQTEAAFQAIKRHYRVKVENGQISQAVKLPLRPGATKQALQELLHAVEELYFFGRYRDALCFIDTVNSDGSHHALDHDTRHLLLVYRQSCQQKLNASS
;
A
#
# COMPACT_ATOMS: atom_id res chain seq x y z
N MET A 1 -51.59 4.28 16.76
CA MET A 1 -51.28 5.60 17.34
C MET A 1 -50.07 5.34 18.23
N HIS A 2 -48.80 5.55 17.86
CA HIS A 2 -48.11 6.64 17.12
C HIS A 2 -48.30 8.02 17.79
N GLY A 3 -47.16 8.67 18.12
CA GLY A 3 -47.00 10.00 18.75
C GLY A 3 -46.20 9.93 20.06
N ASP A 4 -44.85 9.93 20.10
CA ASP A 4 -43.90 11.09 19.95
C ASP A 4 -43.91 11.98 21.23
N ASP A 5 -42.84 12.50 21.83
CA ASP A 5 -41.43 12.83 21.51
C ASP A 5 -40.72 13.07 22.88
N ASP A 6 -39.40 12.85 22.99
CA ASP A 6 -38.39 13.84 23.42
C ASP A 6 -37.05 13.21 23.83
N ASP A 7 -36.03 13.74 23.17
CA ASP A 7 -34.61 13.89 23.52
C ASP A 7 -33.74 12.66 23.84
N ASP A 8 -33.06 12.25 22.78
CA ASP A 8 -31.64 11.96 22.71
C ASP A 8 -30.72 12.76 23.67
N ASP A 9 -29.55 12.16 23.90
CA ASP A 9 -28.31 12.81 24.33
C ASP A 9 -28.07 12.95 25.85
N ASP A 10 -27.79 11.83 26.52
CA ASP A 10 -26.77 11.86 27.59
C ASP A 10 -26.15 10.47 27.85
N GLY A 11 -24.82 10.40 27.84
CA GLY A 11 -24.11 9.38 28.63
C GLY A 11 -22.98 8.58 27.98
N ILE A 12 -22.70 8.67 26.68
CA ILE A 12 -21.53 7.95 26.10
C ILE A 12 -20.22 8.73 26.24
N LEU A 13 -20.27 10.05 26.48
CA LEU A 13 -19.08 10.88 26.71
C LEU A 13 -19.17 11.71 28.00
N ASN A 14 -19.61 11.10 29.11
CA ASN A 14 -19.51 11.73 30.43
C ASN A 14 -18.07 11.63 30.97
N ILE A 15 -17.13 12.30 30.31
CA ILE A 15 -15.75 12.43 30.75
C ILE A 15 -15.70 13.60 31.74
N HIS A 16 -15.77 13.29 33.02
CA HIS A 16 -15.55 14.25 34.10
C HIS A 16 -14.04 14.46 34.28
N VAL A 17 -13.51 15.59 33.80
CA VAL A 17 -12.14 16.01 34.09
C VAL A 17 -12.14 16.72 35.45
N SER A 18 -11.88 15.95 36.51
CA SER A 18 -11.49 16.52 37.81
C SER A 18 -9.98 16.79 37.79
N ASP A 19 -9.62 18.06 37.92
CA ASP A 19 -8.25 18.52 38.19
C ASP A 19 -7.98 18.36 39.69
N GLU A 20 -7.51 17.18 40.10
CA GLU A 20 -6.91 16.94 41.42
C GLU A 20 -5.42 16.66 41.22
N GLU A 21 -4.61 17.67 41.52
CA GLU A 21 -3.16 17.58 41.58
C GLU A 21 -2.77 16.68 42.76
N ASP A 22 -2.57 15.39 42.53
CA ASP A 22 -1.86 14.53 43.48
C ASP A 22 -0.97 13.47 42.83
N ASP A 23 0.23 13.38 43.41
CA ASP A 23 1.48 12.86 42.87
C ASP A 23 1.58 11.32 42.95
N VAL A 24 0.98 10.60 42.00
CA VAL A 24 1.09 9.11 41.90
C VAL A 24 1.31 8.54 40.50
N PHE A 25 1.71 9.34 39.51
CA PHE A 25 2.01 8.87 38.14
C PHE A 25 3.49 8.54 37.88
N ALA A 26 4.23 8.07 38.89
CA ALA A 26 5.52 7.45 38.65
C ALA A 26 5.35 5.99 38.16
N LYS A 27 5.66 5.76 36.87
CA LYS A 27 5.90 4.45 36.18
C LYS A 27 4.74 3.85 35.38
N LYS A 28 4.24 4.60 34.41
CA LYS A 28 4.13 4.05 33.04
C LYS A 28 4.84 5.05 32.15
N ALA A 29 6.06 4.72 31.73
CA ALA A 29 6.75 5.53 30.73
C ALA A 29 5.78 5.68 29.56
N ASP A 30 5.33 6.91 29.34
CA ASP A 30 4.38 7.25 28.30
C ASP A 30 5.02 6.84 26.97
N ARG A 31 4.58 5.69 26.45
CA ARG A 31 5.22 4.95 25.34
C ARG A 31 5.16 5.71 24.02
N THR A 32 4.53 6.87 24.05
CA THR A 32 4.16 7.75 22.94
C THR A 32 4.72 9.16 23.08
N VAL A 33 5.31 9.53 24.22
CA VAL A 33 5.90 10.86 24.38
C VAL A 33 7.22 10.93 23.61
N GLN A 34 7.17 11.62 22.48
CA GLN A 34 8.35 12.03 21.74
C GLN A 34 8.69 13.46 22.14
N THR A 35 9.92 13.69 22.59
CA THR A 35 10.39 15.06 22.85
C THR A 35 10.48 15.84 21.54
N GLU A 36 10.26 17.15 21.58
CA GLU A 36 10.36 18.03 20.41
C GLU A 36 11.72 17.89 19.70
N ALA A 37 12.80 17.72 20.46
CA ALA A 37 14.13 17.47 19.90
C ALA A 37 14.20 16.16 19.07
N ALA A 38 13.54 15.10 19.52
CA ALA A 38 13.46 13.84 18.80
C ALA A 38 12.58 13.95 17.54
N PHE A 39 11.47 14.69 17.63
CA PHE A 39 10.63 15.00 16.46
C PHE A 39 11.40 15.80 15.40
N GLN A 40 12.13 16.85 15.81
CA GLN A 40 12.95 17.65 14.91
C GLN A 40 14.08 16.83 14.27
N ALA A 41 14.68 15.88 15.00
CA ALA A 41 15.66 14.95 14.44
C ALA A 41 15.04 14.06 13.36
N ILE A 42 13.85 13.49 13.60
CA ILE A 42 13.14 12.69 12.61
C ILE A 42 12.75 13.54 11.40
N LYS A 43 12.21 14.73 11.62
CA LYS A 43 11.81 15.66 10.55
C LYS A 43 12.98 16.04 9.65
N ARG A 44 14.17 16.27 10.20
CA ARG A 44 15.39 16.56 9.42
C ARG A 44 15.79 15.40 8.52
N HIS A 45 15.56 14.16 8.94
CA HIS A 45 15.92 12.96 8.19
C HIS A 45 14.74 12.36 7.40
N TYR A 46 13.53 12.88 7.58
CA TYR A 46 12.35 12.38 6.91
C TYR A 46 12.43 12.68 5.42
N ARG A 47 12.37 11.62 4.62
CA ARG A 47 12.21 11.70 3.17
C ARG A 47 10.90 11.02 2.82
N VAL A 48 10.03 11.74 2.11
CA VAL A 48 8.82 11.15 1.55
C VAL A 48 9.25 10.05 0.59
N LYS A 49 8.70 8.85 0.78
CA LYS A 49 8.87 7.76 -0.18
C LYS A 49 8.10 8.17 -1.44
N VAL A 50 8.82 8.47 -2.52
CA VAL A 50 8.23 8.71 -3.84
C VAL A 50 8.43 7.45 -4.67
N GLU A 51 7.35 6.78 -5.04
CA GLU A 51 7.37 5.62 -5.92
C GLU A 51 7.39 6.13 -7.37
N ASN A 52 8.54 5.98 -8.04
CA ASN A 52 8.87 6.64 -9.32
C ASN A 52 8.71 5.73 -10.56
N GLY A 53 7.91 4.67 -10.50
CA GLY A 53 7.82 3.71 -11.62
C GLY A 53 8.95 2.68 -11.63
N GLN A 54 9.58 2.41 -10.48
CA GLN A 54 10.83 1.63 -10.39
C GLN A 54 10.67 0.27 -9.70
N ILE A 55 9.46 -0.12 -9.29
CA ILE A 55 9.23 -1.41 -8.63
C ILE A 55 9.65 -2.57 -9.54
N SER A 56 9.44 -2.46 -10.86
CA SER A 56 9.90 -3.44 -11.85
C SER A 56 11.40 -3.75 -11.82
N GLN A 57 12.24 -2.81 -11.35
CA GLN A 57 13.69 -3.02 -11.21
C GLN A 57 14.05 -3.78 -9.94
N ALA A 58 13.19 -3.73 -8.92
CA ALA A 58 13.39 -4.41 -7.64
C ALA A 58 12.89 -5.86 -7.67
N VAL A 59 11.96 -6.20 -8.57
CA VAL A 59 11.45 -7.57 -8.73
C VAL A 59 12.55 -8.48 -9.26
N LYS A 60 12.86 -9.53 -8.49
CA LYS A 60 13.85 -10.53 -8.86
C LYS A 60 13.20 -11.62 -9.71
N LEU A 61 13.47 -11.59 -11.00
CA LEU A 61 13.08 -12.62 -11.96
C LEU A 61 14.27 -13.54 -12.29
N PRO A 62 14.04 -14.85 -12.59
CA PRO A 62 12.74 -15.51 -12.58
C PRO A 62 12.25 -15.84 -11.16
N LEU A 63 10.92 -15.85 -10.98
CA LEU A 63 10.30 -16.29 -9.74
C LEU A 63 10.58 -17.77 -9.50
N ARG A 64 11.06 -18.10 -8.30
CA ARG A 64 11.27 -19.48 -7.90
C ARG A 64 9.93 -20.21 -7.74
N PRO A 65 9.85 -21.51 -8.06
CA PRO A 65 8.67 -22.32 -7.74
C PRO A 65 8.34 -22.22 -6.23
N GLY A 66 7.08 -21.97 -5.89
CA GLY A 66 6.67 -21.70 -4.51
C GLY A 66 6.92 -20.26 -4.06
N ALA A 67 6.94 -19.31 -4.99
CA ALA A 67 7.03 -17.88 -4.69
C ALA A 67 5.99 -17.46 -3.64
N THR A 68 6.41 -16.60 -2.71
CA THR A 68 5.54 -16.11 -1.64
C THR A 68 4.47 -15.19 -2.21
N LYS A 69 3.30 -15.12 -1.57
CA LYS A 69 2.24 -14.17 -1.96
C LYS A 69 2.76 -12.73 -2.11
N GLN A 70 3.69 -12.33 -1.24
CA GLN A 70 4.35 -11.03 -1.34
C GLN A 70 5.09 -10.84 -2.66
N ALA A 71 5.87 -11.84 -3.12
CA ALA A 71 6.59 -11.75 -4.38
C ALA A 71 5.64 -11.63 -5.59
N LEU A 72 4.48 -12.29 -5.53
CA LEU A 72 3.46 -12.17 -6.57
C LEU A 72 2.82 -10.78 -6.56
N GLN A 73 2.53 -10.23 -5.38
CA GLN A 73 2.03 -8.86 -5.24
C GLN A 73 3.04 -7.83 -5.73
N GLU A 74 4.33 -7.96 -5.39
CA GLU A 74 5.38 -7.07 -5.87
C GLU A 74 5.50 -7.10 -7.41
N LEU A 75 5.37 -8.29 -8.01
CA LEU A 75 5.34 -8.44 -9.46
C LEU A 75 4.12 -7.75 -10.08
N LEU A 76 2.93 -7.95 -9.49
CA LEU A 76 1.72 -7.31 -9.98
C LEU A 76 1.84 -5.78 -9.88
N HIS A 77 2.25 -5.26 -8.71
CA HIS A 77 2.44 -3.84 -8.49
C HIS A 77 3.48 -3.24 -9.44
N ALA A 78 4.53 -3.96 -9.81
CA ALA A 78 5.47 -3.52 -10.83
C ALA A 78 4.78 -3.24 -12.19
N VAL A 79 3.86 -4.12 -12.59
CA VAL A 79 3.10 -3.95 -13.85
C VAL A 79 2.10 -2.81 -13.74
N GLU A 80 1.39 -2.72 -12.61
CA GLU A 80 0.43 -1.65 -12.33
C GLU A 80 1.10 -0.28 -12.36
N GLU A 81 2.26 -0.16 -11.71
CA GLU A 81 3.02 1.08 -11.69
C GLU A 81 3.44 1.48 -13.11
N LEU A 82 3.99 0.55 -13.91
CA LEU A 82 4.34 0.84 -15.31
C LEU A 82 3.10 1.28 -16.13
N TYR A 83 1.93 0.69 -15.87
CA TYR A 83 0.67 1.08 -16.51
C TYR A 83 0.23 2.50 -16.10
N PHE A 84 0.23 2.82 -14.80
CA PHE A 84 -0.17 4.13 -14.29
C PHE A 84 0.77 5.26 -14.72
N PHE A 85 2.08 4.97 -14.84
CA PHE A 85 3.07 5.92 -15.37
C PHE A 85 3.03 6.04 -16.91
N GLY A 86 2.10 5.37 -17.60
CA GLY A 86 1.97 5.43 -19.06
C GLY A 86 3.10 4.72 -19.83
N ARG A 87 3.94 3.93 -19.13
CA ARG A 87 5.08 3.19 -19.69
C ARG A 87 4.61 1.84 -20.23
N TYR A 88 3.62 1.87 -21.14
CA TYR A 88 2.95 0.66 -21.63
C TYR A 88 3.88 -0.32 -22.35
N ARG A 89 4.90 0.16 -23.07
CA ARG A 89 5.90 -0.69 -23.74
C ARG A 89 6.74 -1.48 -22.73
N ASP A 90 7.15 -0.82 -21.65
CA ASP A 90 7.93 -1.44 -20.59
C ASP A 90 7.08 -2.47 -19.84
N ALA A 91 5.79 -2.15 -19.58
CA ALA A 91 4.85 -3.08 -18.97
C ALA A 91 4.70 -4.37 -19.81
N LEU A 92 4.53 -4.23 -21.13
CA LEU A 92 4.45 -5.39 -22.03
C LEU A 92 5.74 -6.22 -22.04
N CYS A 93 6.90 -5.57 -22.14
CA CYS A 93 8.20 -6.23 -22.09
C CYS A 93 8.40 -7.01 -20.78
N PHE A 94 7.99 -6.41 -19.66
CA PHE A 94 8.06 -7.05 -18.35
C PHE A 94 7.14 -8.28 -18.27
N ILE A 95 5.89 -8.16 -18.72
CA ILE A 95 4.94 -9.29 -18.80
C ILE A 95 5.48 -10.40 -19.70
N ASP A 96 6.05 -10.05 -20.86
CA ASP A 96 6.65 -11.03 -21.78
C ASP A 96 7.87 -11.74 -21.17
N THR A 97 8.67 -11.02 -20.38
CA THR A 97 9.80 -11.60 -19.64
C THR A 97 9.31 -12.63 -18.62
N VAL A 98 8.31 -12.28 -17.80
CA VAL A 98 7.69 -13.17 -16.80
C VAL A 98 7.08 -14.44 -17.43
N ASN A 99 6.57 -14.32 -18.66
CA ASN A 99 6.01 -15.46 -19.39
C ASN A 99 7.11 -16.36 -20.00
N SER A 100 8.26 -15.79 -20.36
CA SER A 100 9.33 -16.49 -21.08
C SER A 100 10.39 -17.10 -20.15
N ASP A 101 10.59 -16.52 -18.97
CA ASP A 101 11.66 -16.91 -18.03
C ASP A 101 11.29 -18.08 -17.09
N GLY A 102 10.07 -18.63 -17.23
CA GLY A 102 9.56 -19.72 -16.41
C GLY A 102 8.85 -19.26 -15.13
N SER A 103 8.84 -17.96 -14.81
CA SER A 103 8.11 -17.38 -13.66
C SER A 103 6.62 -17.66 -13.73
N HIS A 104 6.07 -17.79 -14.93
CA HIS A 104 4.67 -18.14 -15.16
C HIS A 104 4.22 -19.37 -14.36
N HIS A 105 5.08 -20.38 -14.19
CA HIS A 105 4.76 -21.58 -13.41
C HIS A 105 4.58 -21.33 -11.91
N ALA A 106 5.22 -20.28 -11.38
CA ALA A 106 5.13 -19.89 -9.97
C ALA A 106 3.91 -18.99 -9.67
N LEU A 107 3.24 -18.47 -10.71
CA LEU A 107 2.08 -17.60 -10.56
C LEU A 107 0.82 -18.40 -10.25
N ASP A 108 -0.03 -17.88 -9.36
CA ASP A 108 -1.40 -18.35 -9.18
C ASP A 108 -2.30 -17.93 -10.35
N HIS A 109 -3.49 -18.55 -10.41
CA HIS A 109 -4.47 -18.32 -11.47
C HIS A 109 -4.89 -16.85 -11.58
N ASP A 110 -5.14 -16.19 -10.44
CA ASP A 110 -5.67 -14.83 -10.41
C ASP A 110 -4.62 -13.82 -10.85
N THR A 111 -3.37 -14.01 -10.42
CA THR A 111 -2.23 -13.20 -10.84
C THR A 111 -2.01 -13.33 -12.35
N ARG A 112 -2.08 -14.54 -12.92
CA ARG A 112 -1.99 -14.74 -14.37
C ARG A 112 -3.11 -14.02 -15.11
N HIS A 113 -4.34 -14.14 -14.62
CA HIS A 113 -5.50 -13.47 -15.22
C HIS A 113 -5.32 -11.95 -15.21
N LEU A 114 -4.88 -11.36 -14.10
CA LEU A 114 -4.62 -9.92 -14.00
C LEU A 114 -3.52 -9.46 -14.95
N LEU A 115 -2.43 -10.21 -15.08
CA LEU A 115 -1.37 -9.89 -16.05
C LEU A 115 -1.87 -9.90 -17.49
N LEU A 116 -2.78 -10.83 -17.85
CA LEU A 116 -3.40 -10.85 -19.17
C LEU A 116 -4.27 -9.61 -19.41
N VAL A 117 -5.08 -9.21 -18.42
CA VAL A 117 -5.90 -7.99 -18.49
C VAL A 117 -5.01 -6.77 -18.69
N TYR A 118 -3.96 -6.60 -17.87
CA TYR A 118 -3.04 -5.47 -18.00
C TYR A 118 -2.29 -5.46 -19.34
N ARG A 119 -1.90 -6.64 -19.84
CA ARG A 119 -1.30 -6.77 -21.18
C ARG A 119 -2.25 -6.24 -22.26
N GLN A 120 -3.51 -6.68 -22.24
CA GLN A 120 -4.52 -6.24 -23.22
C GLN A 120 -4.78 -4.73 -23.10
N SER A 121 -4.92 -4.21 -21.89
CA SER A 121 -5.10 -2.76 -21.66
C SER A 121 -3.90 -1.95 -22.15
N CYS A 122 -2.66 -2.40 -21.91
CA CYS A 122 -1.46 -1.74 -22.43
C CYS A 122 -1.45 -1.69 -23.97
N GLN A 123 -1.80 -2.80 -24.64
CA GLN A 123 -1.91 -2.84 -26.10
C GLN A 123 -2.97 -1.88 -26.63
N GLN A 124 -4.15 -1.85 -25.99
CA GLN A 124 -5.20 -0.90 -26.36
C GLN A 124 -4.74 0.56 -26.20
N LYS A 125 -4.05 0.88 -25.11
CA LYS A 125 -3.51 2.23 -24.86
C LYS A 125 -2.44 2.63 -25.87
N LEU A 126 -1.53 1.72 -26.24
CA LEU A 126 -0.53 1.97 -27.28
C LEU A 126 -1.17 2.19 -28.65
N ASN A 127 -2.16 1.38 -29.01
CA ASN A 127 -2.87 1.51 -30.28
C ASN A 127 -3.72 2.78 -30.33
N ALA A 128 -4.29 3.21 -29.21
CA ALA A 128 -5.03 4.48 -29.12
C ALA A 128 -4.13 5.72 -29.09
N SER A 129 -2.83 5.55 -28.78
CA SER A 129 -1.82 6.61 -28.73
C SER A 129 -0.95 6.65 -29.99
N SER A 130 -1.22 5.80 -30.98
CA SER A 130 -0.56 5.77 -32.29
C SER A 130 -1.41 6.51 -33.33
#